data_AF-A0AAD7JHR1-F1
#
_entry.id   AF-A0AAD7JHR1-F1
#
_cell.length_a   1.000
_cell.length_b   1.000
_cell.length_c   1.000
_cell.angle_alpha   90.00
_cell.angle_beta   90.00
_cell.angle_gamma   90.00
#
_symmetry.space_group_name_H-M   'P 1'
#
loop_
_entity.id
_entity.type
_entity.pdbx_description
1 polymer ?
#
loop_
_entity_poly.entity_id
_entity_poly.type
_entity_poly.pdbx_seq_one_letter_code
_entity_poly.pdbx_strand_id
1 'polypeptide(L)'
;MPPPRFSPQDTARHLVLLLVSLLQYIVLGVALYLYPQYCKEDMHDSALSGRAWLNELLNRHPDRIYIAFGMRRHVFLALVLQLRLMGHMESQNSRIGLDESLAIFLYTCVTGVAIDHVAERFQHSHTTISE
;
A
#
# COMPACT_ATOMS: atom_id res chain seq x y z
N MET A 1 -62.87 -3.49 29.32
CA MET A 1 -62.47 -3.17 27.93
C MET A 1 -61.59 -4.31 27.45
N PRO A 2 -62.00 -5.11 26.45
CA PRO A 2 -61.18 -6.23 25.98
C PRO A 2 -59.93 -5.70 25.24
N PRO A 3 -58.78 -6.40 25.32
CA PRO A 3 -57.58 -5.99 24.62
C PRO A 3 -57.78 -6.07 23.09
N PRO A 4 -57.08 -5.25 22.30
CA PRO A 4 -57.21 -5.25 20.85
C PRO A 4 -56.86 -6.64 20.30
N ARG A 5 -57.84 -7.29 19.65
CA ARG A 5 -57.62 -8.53 18.90
C ARG A 5 -56.92 -8.17 17.60
N PHE A 6 -55.61 -8.34 17.55
CA PHE A 6 -54.86 -8.27 16.30
C PHE A 6 -55.44 -9.30 15.33
N SER A 7 -55.84 -8.85 14.14
CA SER A 7 -56.30 -9.77 13.12
C SER A 7 -55.10 -10.61 12.64
N PRO A 8 -55.29 -11.91 12.34
CA PRO A 8 -54.20 -12.77 11.84
C PRO A 8 -53.60 -12.27 10.52
N GLN A 9 -54.29 -11.38 9.81
CA GLN A 9 -53.80 -10.74 8.59
C GLN A 9 -52.80 -9.60 8.88
N ASP A 10 -52.96 -8.88 9.99
CA ASP A 10 -52.07 -7.77 10.36
C ASP A 10 -50.75 -8.30 10.93
N THR A 11 -50.79 -9.36 11.74
CA THR A 11 -49.58 -10.02 12.25
C THR A 11 -48.73 -10.61 11.12
N ALA A 12 -49.35 -11.26 10.14
CA ALA A 12 -48.66 -11.78 8.96
C ALA A 12 -47.97 -10.66 8.15
N ARG A 13 -48.62 -9.51 7.98
CA ARG A 13 -48.05 -8.34 7.29
C ARG A 13 -46.84 -7.78 8.03
N HIS A 14 -46.93 -7.63 9.35
CA HIS A 14 -45.79 -7.17 10.15
C HIS A 14 -44.61 -8.14 10.10
N LEU A 15 -44.86 -9.45 10.15
CA LEU A 15 -43.81 -10.47 10.00
C LEU A 15 -43.13 -10.39 8.63
N VAL A 16 -43.92 -10.25 7.55
CA VAL A 16 -43.36 -10.11 6.20
C VAL A 16 -42.50 -8.85 6.09
N LEU A 17 -42.94 -7.71 6.65
CA LEU A 17 -42.15 -6.47 6.64
C LEU A 17 -40.83 -6.61 7.43
N LEU A 18 -40.85 -7.29 8.58
CA LEU A 18 -39.63 -7.56 9.35
C LEU A 18 -38.66 -8.47 8.59
N LEU A 19 -39.16 -9.51 7.92
CA LEU A 19 -38.34 -10.40 7.10
C LEU A 19 -37.73 -9.67 5.90
N VAL A 20 -38.52 -8.83 5.21
CA VAL A 20 -38.02 -8.00 4.10
C VAL A 20 -36.96 -7.02 4.59
N SER A 21 -37.18 -6.36 5.74
CA SER A 21 -36.19 -5.46 6.33
C SER A 21 -34.90 -6.19 6.70
N LEU A 22 -35.00 -7.38 7.30
CA LEU A 22 -33.85 -8.21 7.65
C LEU A 22 -33.05 -8.58 6.40
N LEU A 23 -33.74 -9.05 5.35
CA LEU A 23 -33.12 -9.37 4.06
C LEU A 23 -32.41 -8.16 3.45
N GLN A 24 -33.02 -6.98 3.51
CA GLN A 24 -32.41 -5.75 3.01
C GLN A 24 -31.11 -5.40 3.75
N TYR A 25 -31.09 -5.51 5.09
CA TYR A 25 -29.86 -5.30 5.86
C TYR A 25 -28.78 -6.33 5.55
N ILE A 26 -29.16 -7.60 5.32
CA ILE A 26 -28.22 -8.64 4.93
C ILE A 26 -27.61 -8.33 3.56
N VAL A 27 -28.42 -7.98 2.56
CA VAL A 27 -27.93 -7.63 1.21
C VAL A 27 -27.01 -6.40 1.28
N LEU A 28 -27.38 -5.38 2.05
CA LEU A 28 -26.54 -4.19 2.23
C LEU A 28 -25.21 -4.54 2.92
N GLY A 29 -25.24 -5.37 3.97
CA GLY A 29 -24.04 -5.84 4.65
C GLY A 29 -23.11 -6.63 3.73
N VAL A 30 -23.66 -7.53 2.92
CA VAL A 30 -22.89 -8.27 1.91
C VAL A 30 -22.31 -7.33 0.86
N ALA A 31 -23.08 -6.37 0.36
CA ALA A 31 -22.60 -5.40 -0.62
C ALA A 31 -21.44 -4.56 -0.07
N LEU A 32 -21.52 -4.09 1.17
CA LEU A 32 -20.44 -3.35 1.83
C LEU A 32 -19.19 -4.20 2.08
N TYR A 33 -19.37 -5.47 2.48
CA TYR A 33 -18.26 -6.39 2.68
C TYR A 33 -17.53 -6.71 1.37
N LEU A 34 -18.27 -6.87 0.27
CA LEU A 34 -17.71 -7.17 -1.04
C LEU A 34 -17.19 -5.92 -1.77
N TYR A 35 -17.63 -4.72 -1.41
CA TYR A 35 -17.26 -3.48 -2.09
C TYR A 35 -15.74 -3.30 -2.26
N PRO A 36 -14.89 -3.46 -1.22
CA PRO A 36 -13.43 -3.34 -1.38
C PRO A 36 -12.80 -4.43 -2.26
N GLN A 37 -13.48 -5.56 -2.46
CA GLN A 37 -12.98 -6.65 -3.32
C GLN A 37 -13.24 -6.37 -4.81
N TYR A 38 -14.33 -5.64 -5.12
CA TYR A 38 -14.68 -5.23 -6.48
C TYR A 38 -14.04 -3.89 -6.86
N CYS A 39 -13.97 -2.95 -5.91
CA CYS A 39 -13.27 -1.69 -6.05
C CYS A 39 -11.90 -1.83 -5.40
N LYS A 40 -10.95 -2.42 -6.13
CA LYS A 40 -9.54 -2.39 -5.74
C LYS A 40 -9.05 -0.95 -5.85
N GLU A 41 -9.02 -0.24 -4.73
CA GLU A 41 -8.29 1.02 -4.62
C GLU A 41 -6.80 0.70 -4.69
N ASP A 42 -6.06 1.49 -5.47
CA ASP A 42 -4.61 1.34 -5.54
C ASP A 42 -4.01 1.70 -4.18
N MET A 43 -3.42 0.72 -3.50
CA MET A 43 -2.81 0.90 -2.17
C MET A 43 -1.60 1.87 -2.18
N HIS A 44 -1.04 2.12 -3.37
CA HIS A 44 0.10 3.01 -3.57
C HIS A 44 -0.31 4.21 -4.44
N ASP A 45 -1.04 5.15 -3.84
CA ASP A 45 -1.57 6.35 -4.50
C ASP A 45 -0.76 7.62 -4.14
N SER A 46 0.29 7.50 -3.33
CA SER A 46 1.07 8.65 -2.88
C SER A 46 1.74 9.33 -4.06
N ALA A 47 1.64 10.66 -4.11
CA ALA A 47 2.27 11.49 -5.14
C ALA A 47 3.81 11.38 -5.18
N LEU A 48 4.43 10.83 -4.12
CA LEU A 48 5.87 10.70 -3.99
C LEU A 48 6.31 9.26 -4.31
N SER A 49 6.68 9.01 -5.58
CA SER A 49 7.30 7.73 -5.95
C SER A 49 8.63 7.50 -5.23
N GLY A 50 9.06 6.24 -5.07
CA GLY A 50 10.38 5.91 -4.51
C GLY A 50 11.52 6.65 -5.22
N ARG A 51 11.41 6.80 -6.54
CA ARG A 51 12.30 7.65 -7.36
C ARG A 51 12.32 9.11 -6.95
N ALA A 52 11.15 9.72 -6.75
CA ALA A 52 11.04 11.12 -6.34
C ALA A 52 11.64 11.34 -4.95
N TRP A 53 11.42 10.39 -4.03
CA TRP A 53 12.02 10.41 -2.70
C TRP A 53 13.54 10.28 -2.75
N LEU A 54 14.09 9.35 -3.56
CA LEU A 54 15.53 9.21 -3.74
C LEU A 54 16.15 10.51 -4.28
N ASN A 55 15.52 11.13 -5.28
CA ASN A 55 15.95 12.41 -5.83
C ASN A 55 15.93 13.52 -4.77
N GLU A 56 14.89 13.59 -3.93
CA GLU A 56 14.86 14.54 -2.82
C GLU A 56 16.04 14.29 -1.87
N LEU A 57 16.28 13.03 -1.50
CA LEU A 57 17.33 12.65 -0.56
C LEU A 57 18.73 13.00 -1.07
N LEU A 58 18.99 12.81 -2.36
CA LEU A 58 20.27 13.14 -3.00
C LEU A 58 20.50 14.66 -3.13
N ASN A 59 19.43 15.45 -3.25
CA ASN A 59 19.51 16.90 -3.49
C ASN A 59 19.38 17.75 -2.22
N ARG A 60 18.88 17.18 -1.12
CA ARG A 60 18.72 17.84 0.18
C ARG A 60 19.99 17.76 1.04
N HIS A 61 19.82 18.02 2.34
CA HIS A 61 20.88 18.05 3.34
C HIS A 61 21.68 16.74 3.39
N PRO A 62 23.03 16.80 3.41
CA PRO A 62 23.91 15.63 3.36
C PRO A 62 23.74 14.68 4.55
N ASP A 63 23.25 15.15 5.69
CA ASP A 63 23.01 14.29 6.85
C ASP A 63 21.83 13.33 6.63
N ARG A 64 20.85 13.70 5.80
CA ARG A 64 19.68 12.85 5.55
C ARG A 64 20.08 11.56 4.85
N ILE A 65 20.99 11.63 3.87
CA ILE A 65 21.49 10.44 3.19
C ILE A 65 22.35 9.57 4.10
N TYR A 66 23.11 10.18 5.02
CA TYR A 66 23.88 9.43 6.00
C TYR A 66 22.98 8.67 6.97
N ILE A 67 21.91 9.30 7.46
CA ILE A 67 20.92 8.66 8.34
C ILE A 67 20.17 7.55 7.59
N ALA A 68 19.79 7.78 6.33
CA ALA A 68 19.00 6.83 5.55
C ALA A 68 19.81 5.63 5.05
N PHE A 69 21.04 5.84 4.56
CA PHE A 69 21.85 4.81 3.88
C PHE A 69 23.15 4.48 4.60
N GLY A 70 23.44 5.10 5.75
CA GLY A 70 24.69 4.89 6.50
C GLY A 70 25.94 5.43 5.80
N MET A 71 25.79 6.18 4.70
CA MET A 71 26.91 6.65 3.89
C MET A 71 26.66 8.03 3.28
N ARG A 72 27.73 8.70 2.89
CA ARG A 72 27.64 10.01 2.24
C ARG A 72 27.19 9.87 0.78
N ARG A 73 26.54 10.91 0.25
CA ARG A 73 26.04 10.96 -1.14
C ARG A 73 27.05 10.52 -2.19
N HIS A 74 28.29 11.01 -2.12
CA HIS A 74 29.31 10.67 -3.10
C HIS A 74 29.72 9.19 -3.04
N VAL A 75 29.68 8.57 -1.86
CA VAL A 75 29.96 7.13 -1.69
C VAL A 75 28.84 6.32 -2.31
N PHE A 76 27.58 6.70 -2.06
CA PHE A 76 26.43 6.07 -2.70
C PHE A 76 26.51 6.14 -4.23
N LEU A 77 26.77 7.32 -4.79
CA LEU A 77 26.91 7.49 -6.25
C LEU A 77 28.08 6.69 -6.84
N ALA A 78 29.21 6.64 -6.12
CA ALA A 78 30.36 5.82 -6.54
C ALA A 78 30.02 4.33 -6.52
N LEU A 79 29.25 3.86 -5.53
CA LEU A 79 28.78 2.49 -5.46
C LEU A 79 27.84 2.14 -6.61
N VAL A 80 26.87 3.01 -6.92
CA VAL A 80 25.98 2.86 -8.09
C VAL A 80 26.80 2.77 -9.38
N LEU A 81 27.78 3.67 -9.57
CA LEU A 81 28.64 3.64 -10.75
C LEU A 81 29.43 2.34 -10.84
N GLN A 82 30.01 1.88 -9.73
CA GLN A 82 30.78 0.66 -9.69
C GLN A 82 29.93 -0.57 -10.03
N LEU A 83 28.70 -0.65 -9.51
CA LEU A 83 27.77 -1.73 -9.84
C LEU A 83 27.42 -1.74 -11.34
N ARG A 84 27.20 -0.57 -11.95
CA ARG A 84 27.00 -0.45 -13.40
C ARG A 84 28.22 -0.92 -14.18
N LEU A 85 29.43 -0.57 -13.74
CA LEU A 85 30.68 -1.02 -14.36
C LEU A 85 30.90 -2.53 -14.24
N MET A 86 30.38 -3.17 -13.19
CA MET A 86 30.39 -4.62 -13.02
C MET A 86 29.35 -5.35 -13.89
N GLY A 87 28.54 -4.62 -14.66
CA GLY A 87 27.51 -5.18 -15.54
C GLY A 87 26.14 -5.33 -14.90
N HIS A 88 25.93 -4.82 -13.68
CA HIS A 88 24.59 -4.70 -13.11
C HIS A 88 23.87 -3.53 -13.80
N MET A 89 23.27 -3.82 -14.94
CA MET A 89 22.47 -2.88 -15.71
C MET A 89 20.99 -3.03 -15.34
N GLU A 90 20.27 -1.93 -15.41
CA GLU A 90 18.81 -1.94 -15.35
C GLU A 90 18.29 -2.80 -16.51
N SER A 91 17.51 -3.84 -16.20
CA SER A 91 16.82 -4.59 -17.24
C SER A 91 15.86 -3.64 -17.97
N GLN A 92 15.73 -3.74 -19.29
CA GLN A 92 14.77 -2.93 -20.07
C GLN A 92 13.33 -3.07 -19.55
N ASN A 93 13.03 -4.17 -18.86
CA ASN A 93 11.72 -4.46 -18.26
C ASN A 93 11.68 -4.21 -16.74
N SER A 94 12.78 -3.74 -16.13
CA SER A 94 12.80 -3.42 -14.71
C SER A 94 11.96 -2.18 -14.48
N ARG A 95 10.97 -2.29 -13.59
CA ARG A 95 10.16 -1.16 -13.14
C ARG A 95 10.96 -0.19 -12.25
N ILE A 96 12.13 -0.62 -11.76
CA ILE A 96 12.97 0.09 -10.80
C ILE A 96 14.38 0.27 -11.35
N GLY A 97 14.93 1.49 -11.19
CA GLY A 97 16.32 1.80 -11.52
C GLY A 97 17.31 1.18 -10.52
N LEU A 98 18.55 0.91 -10.94
CA LEU A 98 19.55 0.26 -10.09
C LEU A 98 19.84 1.06 -8.82
N ASP A 99 19.89 2.37 -8.95
CA ASP A 99 20.07 3.31 -7.85
C ASP A 99 18.89 3.29 -6.87
N GLU A 100 17.66 3.11 -7.34
CA GLU A 100 16.48 2.95 -6.49
C GLU A 100 16.45 1.59 -5.79
N SER A 101 16.77 0.49 -6.49
CA SER A 101 16.91 -0.84 -5.86
C SER A 101 18.01 -0.85 -4.79
N LEU A 102 19.15 -0.22 -5.07
CA LEU A 102 20.23 -0.09 -4.10
C LEU A 102 19.81 0.78 -2.90
N ALA A 103 19.04 1.84 -3.14
CA ALA A 103 18.50 2.67 -2.07
C ALA A 103 17.53 1.89 -1.17
N ILE A 104 16.66 1.06 -1.74
CA ILE A 104 15.75 0.18 -0.99
C ILE A 104 16.55 -0.80 -0.13
N PHE A 105 17.55 -1.47 -0.71
CA PHE A 105 18.42 -2.40 0.00
C PHE A 105 19.12 -1.72 1.19
N LEU A 106 19.82 -0.61 0.94
CA LEU A 106 20.56 0.12 1.98
C LEU A 106 19.64 0.66 3.06
N TYR A 107 18.49 1.24 2.69
CA TYR A 107 17.51 1.75 3.65
C TYR A 107 17.00 0.63 4.56
N THR A 108 16.71 -0.54 4.01
CA THR A 108 16.27 -1.71 4.77
C THR A 108 17.36 -2.18 5.74
N CYS A 109 18.60 -2.30 5.27
CA CYS A 109 19.74 -2.74 6.10
C CYS A 109 20.08 -1.76 7.23
N VAL A 110 19.97 -0.45 6.99
CA VAL A 110 20.40 0.58 7.95
C VAL A 110 19.32 0.90 8.97
N THR A 111 18.06 1.00 8.53
CA THR A 111 16.96 1.41 9.42
C THR A 111 16.29 0.23 10.12
N GLY A 112 16.40 -0.99 9.57
CA GLY A 112 15.75 -2.18 10.12
C GLY A 112 14.22 -2.09 10.16
N VAL A 113 13.62 -1.19 9.37
CA VAL A 113 12.15 -1.08 9.29
C VAL A 113 11.54 -2.29 8.59
N ALA A 114 10.33 -2.65 9.00
CA ALA A 114 9.57 -3.73 8.38
C ALA A 114 9.34 -3.46 6.89
N ILE A 115 9.29 -4.53 6.09
CA ILE A 115 9.09 -4.48 4.63
C ILE A 115 7.86 -3.67 4.25
N ASP A 116 6.77 -3.77 5.04
CA ASP A 116 5.53 -3.01 4.82
C ASP A 116 5.78 -1.49 4.82
N HIS A 117 6.63 -1.01 5.73
CA HIS A 117 6.97 0.42 5.80
C HIS A 117 7.94 0.84 4.68
N VAL A 118 8.76 -0.08 4.19
CA VAL A 118 9.61 0.15 3.01
C VAL A 118 8.74 0.21 1.75
N ALA A 119 7.77 -0.70 1.61
CA ALA A 119 6.76 -0.74 0.55
C ALA A 119 5.98 0.55 0.47
N GLU A 120 5.49 1.00 1.61
CA GLU A 120 4.80 2.27 1.71
C GLU A 120 5.71 3.46 1.36
N ARG A 121 6.97 3.45 1.81
CA ARG A 121 7.88 4.58 1.56
C ARG A 121 8.25 4.71 0.09
N PHE A 122 8.54 3.60 -0.58
CA PHE A 122 9.01 3.59 -1.96
C PHE A 122 7.87 3.41 -2.96
N GLN A 123 6.63 3.21 -2.48
CA GLN A 123 5.43 3.01 -3.30
C GLN A 123 5.57 1.81 -4.26
N HIS A 124 6.16 0.72 -3.74
CA HIS A 124 6.34 -0.54 -4.48
C HIS A 124 5.70 -1.70 -3.72
N SER A 125 5.26 -2.71 -4.47
CA SER A 125 4.73 -3.94 -3.87
C SER A 125 5.80 -4.72 -3.11
N HIS A 126 5.37 -5.59 -2.19
CA HIS A 126 6.28 -6.39 -1.36
C HIS A 126 7.19 -7.27 -2.21
N THR A 127 6.67 -7.83 -3.31
CA THR A 127 7.44 -8.64 -4.27
C THR A 127 8.61 -7.88 -4.85
N THR A 128 8.39 -6.62 -5.20
CA THR A 128 9.37 -5.76 -5.86
C THR A 128 10.45 -5.25 -4.88
N ILE A 129 10.17 -5.24 -3.58
CA ILE A 129 11.17 -4.92 -2.55
C ILE A 129 12.02 -6.14 -2.18
N SER A 130 11.44 -7.33 -2.27
CA SER A 130 12.13 -8.59 -1.95
C SER A 130 12.98 -9.16 -3.09
N GLU A 131 12.76 -8.69 -4.33
CA GLU A 131 13.53 -9.07 -5.53
C GLU A 131 14.81 -8.25 -5.68
#